data_AF-A0A3D0HA90-F1
#
_entry.id   AF-A0A3D0HA90-F1
#
_cell.length_a   1.000
_cell.length_b   1.000
_cell.length_c   1.000
_cell.angle_alpha   90.00
_cell.angle_beta   90.00
_cell.angle_gamma   90.00
#
_symmetry.space_group_name_H-M   'P 1'
#
loop_
_entity.id
_entity.type
_entity.pdbx_description
1 polymer ?
#
loop_
_entity_poly.entity_id
_entity_poly.type
_entity_poly.pdbx_seq_one_letter_code
_entity_poly.pdbx_strand_id
1 'polypeptide(L)' 'MLKPMLARGELHCIGATTLDEYRKYIEKDAALERRFQPVQVDQPSVEDTISILRGLKERFEVHHGVKIQDS' A
#
# COMPACT_ATOMS: atom_id res chain seq x y z
N MET A 1 19.07 -13.09 5.82
CA MET A 1 18.30 -14.33 6.07
C MET A 1 17.01 -14.46 5.27
N LEU A 2 16.37 -13.39 4.80
CA LEU A 2 15.10 -13.49 4.06
C LEU A 2 15.25 -13.99 2.61
N LYS A 3 16.36 -13.69 1.94
CA LYS A 3 16.59 -14.03 0.52
C LYS A 3 16.43 -15.53 0.21
N PRO A 4 16.97 -16.48 1.00
CA PRO A 4 16.77 -17.91 0.74
C PRO A 4 15.30 -18.35 0.85
N MET A 5 14.54 -17.83 1.82
CA MET A 5 13.13 -18.19 2.01
C MET A 5 12.25 -17.65 0.88
N LEU A 6 12.50 -16.41 0.44
CA LEU A 6 11.86 -15.83 -0.75
C LEU A 6 12.20 -16.62 -2.02
N ALA A 7 13.45 -17.07 -2.15
CA ALA A 7 13.89 -17.83 -3.32
C ALA A 7 13.22 -19.22 -3.41
N ARG A 8 12.95 -19.84 -2.26
CA ARG A 8 12.26 -21.14 -2.14
C ARG A 8 10.73 -21.05 -2.13
N GLY A 9 10.17 -19.84 -2.06
CA GLY A 9 8.72 -19.64 -1.98
C GLY A 9 8.11 -20.00 -0.61
N GLU A 10 8.94 -20.15 0.42
CA GLU A 10 8.50 -20.48 1.79
C GLU A 10 7.93 -19.24 2.52
N LEU A 11 8.19 -18.05 1.99
CA LEU A 11 7.74 -16.78 2.53
C LEU A 11 6.92 -16.03 1.48
N HIS A 12 5.67 -15.75 1.82
CA HIS A 12 4.81 -14.83 1.08
C HIS A 12 4.80 -13.49 1.83
N CYS A 13 5.13 -12.40 1.13
CA CYS A 13 5.07 -11.07 1.70
C CYS A 13 4.68 -10.03 0.65
N ILE A 14 4.16 -8.91 1.13
CA ILE A 14 3.88 -7.71 0.34
C ILE A 14 4.73 -6.59 0.94
N GLY A 15 5.51 -5.92 0.11
CA GLY A 15 6.25 -4.72 0.48
C GLY A 15 5.48 -3.47 0.09
N ALA A 16 5.60 -2.41 0.89
CA ALA A 16 5.12 -1.08 0.56
C ALA A 16 6.29 -0.10 0.69
N THR A 17 6.63 0.58 -0.40
CA THR A 17 7.76 1.51 -0.46
C THR A 17 7.38 2.72 -1.31
N THR A 18 8.10 3.83 -1.13
CA THR A 18 8.08 4.89 -2.14
C THR A 18 8.83 4.45 -3.41
N LEU A 19 8.62 5.18 -4.52
CA LEU A 19 9.34 4.93 -5.77
C LEU A 19 10.86 5.05 -5.59
N ASP A 20 11.31 6.03 -4.81
CA ASP A 20 12.73 6.30 -4.60
C ASP A 20 13.40 5.23 -3.74
N GLU A 21 12.72 4.73 -2.71
CA GLU A 21 13.21 3.61 -1.90
C GLU A 21 13.28 2.32 -2.71
N TYR A 22 12.28 2.05 -3.56
CA TYR A 22 12.27 0.89 -4.44
C TYR A 22 13.49 0.89 -5.37
N ARG A 23 13.72 2.03 -6.06
CA ARG A 23 14.89 2.23 -6.93
C ARG A 23 16.21 2.12 -6.19
N LYS A 24 16.28 2.64 -4.96
CA LYS A 24 17.52 2.68 -4.18
C LYS A 24 17.89 1.31 -3.60
N TYR A 25 16.92 0.55 -3.13
CA TYR A 25 17.18 -0.64 -2.31
C TYR A 25 16.74 -1.97 -2.94
N ILE A 26 15.72 -1.97 -3.81
CA ILE A 26 15.18 -3.21 -4.41
C ILE A 26 15.71 -3.41 -5.82
N GLU A 27 15.58 -2.42 -6.70
CA GLU A 27 16.05 -2.53 -8.11
C GLU A 27 17.57 -2.76 -8.20
N LYS A 28 18.35 -2.22 -7.26
CA LYS A 28 19.81 -2.43 -7.24
C LYS A 28 20.22 -3.84 -6.82
N ASP A 29 19.31 -4.62 -6.25
CA ASP A 29 19.59 -5.97 -5.78
C ASP A 29 18.95 -7.00 -6.72
N ALA A 30 19.76 -7.56 -7.63
CA ALA A 30 19.30 -8.49 -8.66
C ALA A 30 18.53 -9.71 -8.13
N ALA A 31 18.75 -10.10 -6.86
CA ALA A 31 18.00 -11.21 -6.26
C ALA A 31 16.61 -10.78 -5.80
N LEU A 32 16.43 -9.53 -5.35
CA LEU A 32 15.13 -8.99 -4.93
C LEU A 32 14.30 -8.56 -6.13
N GLU A 33 14.91 -7.87 -7.09
CA GLU A 33 14.26 -7.41 -8.33
C GLU A 33 13.57 -8.56 -9.09
N ARG A 34 14.19 -9.74 -9.14
CA ARG A 34 13.61 -10.92 -9.81
C ARG A 34 12.51 -11.63 -9.02
N ARG A 35 12.33 -11.28 -7.75
CA ARG A 35 11.42 -11.97 -6.82
C ARG A 35 10.21 -11.14 -6.44
N PHE A 36 10.33 -9.81 -6.55
CA PHE A 36 9.19 -8.91 -6.38
C PHE A 36 8.65 -8.51 -7.75
N GLN A 37 7.33 -8.51 -7.87
CA GLN A 37 6.64 -7.87 -8.98
C GLN A 37 6.16 -6.50 -8.49
N PRO A 38 6.64 -5.38 -9.06
CA PRO A 38 6.16 -4.07 -8.68
C PRO A 38 4.71 -3.90 -9.12
N VAL A 39 3.85 -3.50 -8.19
CA VAL A 39 2.48 -3.05 -8.45
C VAL A 39 2.45 -1.56 -8.15
N GLN A 40 2.26 -0.75 -9.20
CA GLN A 40 2.12 0.69 -9.03
C GLN A 40 0.76 0.98 -8.40
N VAL A 41 0.77 1.83 -7.37
CA VAL A 41 -0.44 2.27 -6.68
C VAL A 41 -0.56 3.77 -6.89
N ASP A 42 -1.47 4.14 -7.77
CA ASP A 42 -1.74 5.53 -8.07
C ASP A 42 -2.61 6.16 -6.98
N GLN A 43 -2.57 7.49 -6.91
CA GLN A 43 -3.49 8.22 -6.05
C GLN A 43 -4.94 7.97 -6.50
N PRO A 44 -5.90 7.87 -5.56
CA PRO A 44 -7.31 7.76 -5.92
C PRO A 44 -7.76 9.00 -6.69
N SER A 45 -8.75 8.83 -7.56
CA SER A 45 -9.45 9.97 -8.14
C SER A 45 -10.20 10.75 -7.05
N VAL A 46 -10.63 11.99 -7.34
CA VAL A 46 -11.45 12.76 -6.41
C VAL A 46 -12.74 12.00 -6.07
N GLU A 47 -13.37 11.36 -7.07
CA GLU A 47 -14.60 10.59 -6.90
C GLU A 47 -14.39 9.34 -6.03
N ASP A 48 -13.29 8.61 -6.26
CA ASP A 48 -12.92 7.45 -5.42
C ASP A 48 -12.61 7.89 -3.99
N THR A 49 -11.91 9.01 -3.83
CA THR A 49 -11.56 9.57 -2.51
C THR A 49 -12.82 9.91 -1.72
N ILE A 50 -13.79 10.58 -2.35
CA ILE A 50 -15.09 10.88 -1.73
C ILE A 50 -15.79 9.57 -1.32
N SER A 51 -15.78 8.56 -2.18
CA SER A 51 -16.40 7.26 -1.90
C SER A 51 -15.74 6.52 -0.73
N ILE A 52 -14.40 6.54 -0.65
CA ILE A 52 -13.63 5.99 0.47
C ILE A 52 -13.96 6.73 1.77
N LEU A 53 -14.00 8.07 1.74
CA LEU A 53 -14.31 8.89 2.91
C LEU A 53 -15.74 8.65 3.41
N ARG A 54 -16.72 8.50 2.49
CA ARG A 54 -18.09 8.12 2.83
C ARG A 54 -18.14 6.77 3.56
N GLY A 55 -17.33 5.81 3.14
CA GLY A 55 -17.19 4.51 3.84
C GLY A 55 -16.55 4.60 5.22
N LEU A 56 -15.69 5.60 5.47
CA LEU A 56 -15.06 5.84 6.77
C LEU A 56 -15.88 6.73 7.70
N LYS A 57 -16.88 7.43 7.16
CA LYS A 57 -17.67 8.48 7.84
C LYS A 57 -18.19 8.04 9.20
N GLU A 58 -18.90 6.92 9.28
CA GLU A 58 -19.52 6.43 10.53
C GLU A 58 -18.47 6.23 11.64
N ARG A 59 -17.30 5.67 11.29
CA ARG A 59 -16.21 5.44 12.25
C ARG A 59 -15.70 6.76 12.82
N PHE A 60 -15.59 7.80 12.00
CA PHE A 60 -15.17 9.13 12.44
C PHE A 60 -16.26 9.84 13.25
N GLU A 61 -17.53 9.75 12.85
CA GLU A 61 -18.66 10.30 13.59
C GLU A 61 -18.74 9.73 15.01
N VAL A 62 -18.60 8.41 15.16
CA VAL A 62 -18.58 7.74 16.46
C VAL A 62 -17.37 8.16 17.29
N HIS A 63 -16.17 8.18 16.68
CA HIS A 63 -14.95 8.52 17.40
C HIS A 63 -14.95 9.96 17.93
N HIS A 64 -15.50 10.90 17.17
CA HIS A 64 -15.49 12.32 17.51
C HIS A 64 -16.80 12.83 18.12
N GLY A 65 -17.87 12.03 18.14
CA GLY A 65 -19.18 12.44 18.66
C GLY A 65 -19.86 13.53 17.84
N VAL A 66 -19.56 13.58 16.53
CA VAL A 66 -20.11 14.58 15.60
C VAL A 66 -20.94 13.90 14.51
N LYS A 67 -21.76 14.69 13.80
CA LYS A 67 -22.36 14.29 12.53
C LYS A 67 -21.66 15.02 11.40
N ILE A 68 -21.19 14.28 10.40
CA ILE A 68 -20.56 14.80 9.21
C ILE A 68 -21.65 14.93 8.14
N GLN A 69 -21.83 16.12 7.58
CA GLN A 69 -22.75 16.31 6.46
C GLN A 69 -22.04 15.95 5.15
N ASP A 70 -22.80 15.34 4.24
CA ASP A 70 -22.35 14.98 2.90
C ASP A 70 -23.33 15.67 1.94
N SER A 71 -22.86 16.74 1.30
CA SER A 71 -23.64 17.64 0.44
C SER A 71 -23.54 17.26 -1.03
#